data_AF-A0A8K0IU09-F1
#
_entry.id   AF-A0A8K0IU09-F1
#
_cell.length_a   1.000
_cell.length_b   1.000
_cell.length_c   1.000
_cell.angle_alpha   90.00
_cell.angle_beta   90.00
_cell.angle_gamma   90.00
#
_symmetry.space_group_name_H-M   'P 1'
#
loop_
_entity.id
_entity.type
_entity.pdbx_description
1 polymer ?
#
loop_
_entity_poly.entity_id
_entity_poly.type
_entity_poly.pdbx_seq_one_letter_code
_entity_poly.pdbx_strand_id
1 'polypeptide(L)'
;MDPGSGLRYYCDICDFVLHDHCASCPPALQYFAHPLHPLSQVARPDPADPRVCDPCREPVRGTSYRCVACGFDLHPLCALLPPTVEADMHSGHALSLVPAIPQPCSACGEVCLVWRYRCSPCKVNLHPQCLLSPDAEIRD
;
A
#
# COMPACT_ATOMS: atom_id res chain seq x y z
N MET A 1 5.95 9.40 -8.75
CA MET A 1 5.14 8.64 -9.71
C MET A 1 3.77 8.44 -9.10
N ASP A 2 2.71 8.80 -9.82
CA ASP A 2 1.33 8.66 -9.37
C ASP A 2 0.92 7.18 -9.57
N PRO A 3 0.73 6.38 -8.50
CA PRO A 3 0.75 4.92 -8.62
C PRO A 3 -0.51 4.31 -9.24
N GLY A 4 -1.48 5.11 -9.69
CA GLY A 4 -2.70 4.62 -10.32
C GLY A 4 -2.48 4.19 -11.79
N SER A 5 -2.67 2.90 -12.06
CA SER A 5 -2.81 2.37 -13.41
C SER A 5 -4.27 2.44 -13.87
N GLY A 6 -4.54 2.78 -15.13
CA GLY A 6 -5.88 2.73 -15.74
C GLY A 6 -6.39 4.05 -16.31
N LEU A 7 -7.64 4.05 -16.77
CA LEU A 7 -8.30 5.25 -17.32
C LEU A 7 -8.57 6.26 -16.19
N ARG A 8 -8.54 7.56 -16.53
CA ARG A 8 -8.74 8.66 -15.58
C ARG A 8 -10.02 9.42 -15.87
N TYR A 9 -10.85 9.59 -14.86
CA TYR A 9 -11.99 10.48 -14.86
C TYR A 9 -11.57 11.82 -14.23
N TYR A 10 -11.81 12.89 -14.96
CA TYR A 10 -11.52 14.25 -14.53
C TYR A 10 -12.83 14.92 -14.15
N CYS A 11 -12.85 15.61 -13.01
CA CYS A 11 -13.93 16.51 -12.70
C CYS A 11 -13.59 17.90 -13.27
N ASP A 12 -14.51 18.50 -14.03
CA ASP A 12 -14.29 19.84 -14.60
C ASP A 12 -14.62 20.97 -13.60
N ILE A 13 -15.17 20.61 -12.44
CA ILE A 13 -15.61 21.55 -11.39
C ILE A 13 -14.58 21.65 -10.27
N CYS A 14 -13.88 20.56 -9.97
CA CYS A 14 -12.77 20.51 -9.04
C CYS A 14 -11.62 19.74 -9.68
N ASP A 15 -10.36 20.09 -9.42
CA ASP A 15 -9.15 19.42 -9.99
C ASP A 15 -8.93 17.99 -9.45
N PHE A 16 -10.02 17.25 -9.25
CA PHE A 16 -10.04 15.89 -8.78
C PHE A 16 -9.91 14.92 -9.97
N VAL A 17 -8.95 14.02 -9.86
CA VAL A 17 -8.69 12.96 -10.83
C VAL A 17 -8.95 11.62 -10.14
N LEU A 18 -9.81 10.80 -10.73
CA LEU A 18 -10.15 9.47 -10.24
C LEU A 18 -9.76 8.41 -11.26
N HIS A 19 -8.94 7.45 -10.86
CA HIS A 19 -8.69 6.27 -11.69
C HIS A 19 -9.94 5.39 -11.74
N ASP A 20 -10.22 4.77 -12.89
CA ASP A 20 -11.34 3.84 -13.10
C ASP A 20 -11.41 2.74 -12.05
N HIS A 21 -10.28 2.14 -11.72
CA HIS A 21 -10.16 1.11 -10.69
C HIS A 21 -10.42 1.65 -9.28
N CYS A 22 -10.13 2.93 -9.04
CA CYS A 22 -10.46 3.59 -7.79
C CYS A 22 -11.95 3.98 -7.73
N ALA A 23 -12.61 4.20 -8.88
CA ALA A 23 -14.04 4.47 -8.96
C ALA A 23 -14.89 3.22 -8.71
N SER A 24 -14.41 2.04 -9.08
CA SER A 24 -15.09 0.75 -8.88
C SER A 24 -14.80 0.09 -7.54
N CYS A 25 -13.93 0.68 -6.72
CA CYS A 25 -13.64 0.21 -5.38
C CYS A 25 -14.92 0.14 -4.53
N PRO A 26 -15.16 -0.96 -3.79
CA PRO A 26 -16.35 -1.10 -2.97
C PRO A 26 -16.39 -0.01 -1.86
N PRO A 27 -17.59 0.37 -1.39
CA PRO A 27 -17.73 1.40 -0.35
C PRO A 27 -17.20 0.95 1.01
N ALA A 28 -17.04 -0.36 1.23
CA ALA A 28 -16.45 -0.94 2.42
C ALA A 28 -15.47 -2.06 2.06
N LEU A 29 -14.40 -2.17 2.84
CA LEU A 29 -13.32 -3.11 2.61
C LEU A 29 -12.92 -3.78 3.93
N GLN A 30 -12.79 -5.10 3.91
CA GLN A 30 -12.18 -5.85 4.99
C GLN A 30 -10.70 -6.08 4.64
N TYR A 31 -9.80 -5.47 5.40
CA TYR A 31 -8.37 -5.53 5.12
C TYR A 31 -7.67 -6.52 6.06
N PHE A 32 -6.90 -7.46 5.51
CA PHE A 32 -6.30 -8.54 6.29
C PHE A 32 -5.35 -8.04 7.40
N ALA A 33 -4.67 -6.92 7.13
CA ALA A 33 -3.72 -6.28 8.02
C ALA A 33 -4.41 -5.31 9.02
N HIS A 34 -5.72 -5.14 8.90
CA HIS A 34 -6.58 -4.45 9.86
C HIS A 34 -7.93 -5.20 10.00
N PRO A 35 -7.93 -6.44 10.52
CA PRO A 35 -9.07 -7.35 10.38
C PRO A 35 -10.22 -7.05 11.36
N LEU A 36 -9.96 -6.28 12.42
CA LEU A 36 -10.93 -6.03 13.49
C LEU A 36 -12.07 -5.12 13.07
N HIS A 37 -11.81 -4.17 12.17
CA HIS A 37 -12.81 -3.21 11.70
C HIS A 37 -12.81 -3.13 10.17
N PRO A 38 -13.99 -3.08 9.54
CA PRO A 38 -14.06 -2.72 8.13
C PRO A 38 -13.61 -1.26 7.95
N LEU A 39 -12.98 -1.00 6.81
CA LEU A 39 -12.67 0.36 6.39
C LEU A 39 -13.78 0.84 5.44
N SER A 40 -14.12 2.12 5.52
CA SER A 40 -15.06 2.76 4.59
C SER A 40 -14.32 3.61 3.59
N GLN A 41 -14.77 3.60 2.34
CA GLN A 41 -14.25 4.49 1.33
C GLN A 41 -14.59 5.94 1.70
N VAL A 42 -13.58 6.80 1.66
CA VAL A 42 -13.69 8.23 1.90
C VAL A 42 -13.11 8.98 0.72
N ALA A 43 -13.75 10.09 0.37
CA ALA A 43 -13.22 11.02 -0.61
C ALA A 43 -11.91 11.66 -0.12
N ARG A 44 -11.29 12.45 -1.00
CA ARG A 44 -10.06 13.19 -0.72
C ARG A 44 -10.13 13.88 0.67
N PRO A 45 -9.10 13.73 1.52
CA PRO A 45 -9.03 14.45 2.80
C PRO A 45 -9.15 15.96 2.60
N ASP A 46 -9.71 16.65 3.60
CA ASP A 46 -9.61 18.11 3.69
C ASP A 46 -8.11 18.49 3.65
N PRO A 47 -7.69 19.48 2.85
CA PRO A 47 -6.31 19.98 2.88
C PRO A 47 -5.79 20.36 4.27
N ALA A 48 -6.68 20.69 5.22
CA ALA A 48 -6.34 20.96 6.62
C ALA A 48 -6.11 19.71 7.48
N ASP A 49 -6.49 18.51 7.00
CA ASP A 49 -6.29 17.21 7.65
C ASP A 49 -5.38 16.31 6.79
N PRO A 50 -4.05 16.57 6.76
CA PRO A 50 -3.12 15.75 5.98
C PRO A 50 -3.05 14.34 6.56
N ARG A 51 -3.36 13.34 5.73
CA ARG A 51 -3.34 11.92 6.10
C ARG A 51 -2.26 11.15 5.35
N VAL A 52 -1.79 10.07 5.96
CA VAL A 52 -0.81 9.15 5.37
C VAL A 52 -1.37 7.74 5.40
N CYS A 53 -1.04 6.94 4.40
CA CYS A 53 -1.43 5.54 4.35
C CYS A 53 -0.60 4.73 5.36
N ASP A 54 -1.25 3.92 6.19
CA ASP A 54 -0.57 3.14 7.23
C ASP A 54 0.42 2.12 6.65
N PRO A 55 0.08 1.35 5.60
CA PRO A 55 1.02 0.47 4.91
C PRO A 55 2.28 1.12 4.34
N CYS A 56 2.13 2.13 3.49
CA CYS A 56 3.25 2.64 2.69
C CYS A 56 3.83 3.97 3.20
N ARG A 57 3.15 4.65 4.14
CA ARG A 57 3.50 5.98 4.68
C ARG A 57 3.55 7.13 3.69
N GLU A 58 3.11 6.89 2.47
CA GLU A 58 2.92 7.95 1.49
C GLU A 58 1.64 8.75 1.78
N PRO A 59 1.61 10.05 1.45
CA PRO A 59 0.44 10.89 1.63
C PRO A 59 -0.80 10.34 0.91
N VAL A 60 -1.96 10.47 1.55
CA VAL A 60 -3.26 10.21 0.93
C VAL A 60 -3.73 11.49 0.24
N ARG A 61 -3.73 11.50 -1.10
CA ARG A 61 -4.07 12.68 -1.90
C ARG A 61 -5.43 12.63 -2.59
N GLY A 62 -6.11 11.48 -2.52
CA GLY A 62 -7.38 11.24 -3.20
C GLY A 62 -8.26 10.27 -2.42
N THR A 63 -9.13 9.55 -3.12
CA THR A 63 -9.98 8.52 -2.53
C THR A 63 -9.14 7.48 -1.78
N SER A 64 -9.60 7.12 -0.59
CA SER A 64 -8.92 6.19 0.31
C SER A 64 -9.94 5.39 1.10
N TYR A 65 -9.46 4.38 1.82
CA TYR A 65 -10.24 3.68 2.82
C TYR A 65 -9.82 4.15 4.20
N ARG A 66 -10.78 4.41 5.08
CA ARG A 66 -10.51 4.84 6.45
C ARG A 66 -11.31 4.03 7.46
N CYS A 67 -10.64 3.60 8.52
CA CYS A 67 -11.29 3.20 9.76
C CYS A 67 -11.30 4.40 10.72
N VAL A 68 -12.46 5.03 10.91
CA VAL A 68 -12.59 6.20 11.80
C VAL A 68 -12.25 5.86 13.25
N ALA A 69 -12.63 4.66 13.72
CA ALA A 69 -12.41 4.24 15.10
C ALA A 69 -10.91 4.11 15.45
N CYS A 70 -10.09 3.71 14.47
CA CYS A 70 -8.65 3.51 14.69
C CYS A 70 -7.78 4.62 14.10
N GLY A 71 -8.36 5.53 13.30
CA GLY A 71 -7.59 6.49 12.50
C GLY A 71 -6.71 5.82 11.44
N PHE A 72 -7.06 4.60 11.00
CA PHE A 72 -6.29 3.84 10.02
C PHE A 72 -6.68 4.26 8.61
N ASP A 73 -5.71 4.65 7.80
CA ASP A 73 -5.88 5.15 6.44
C ASP A 73 -5.15 4.22 5.45
N LEU A 74 -5.82 3.89 4.34
CA LEU A 74 -5.34 2.90 3.38
C LEU A 74 -5.57 3.39 1.94
N HIS A 75 -4.52 3.44 1.13
CA HIS A 75 -4.69 3.67 -0.31
C HIS A 75 -5.42 2.49 -0.95
N PRO A 76 -6.28 2.72 -1.96
CA PRO A 76 -6.93 1.64 -2.70
C PRO A 76 -5.93 0.63 -3.29
N LEU A 77 -4.77 1.08 -3.77
CA LEU A 77 -3.73 0.19 -4.29
C LEU A 77 -3.04 -0.62 -3.19
N CYS A 78 -2.87 -0.05 -1.99
CA CYS A 78 -2.34 -0.79 -0.85
C CYS A 78 -3.30 -1.87 -0.36
N ALA A 79 -4.61 -1.72 -0.61
CA ALA A 79 -5.60 -2.76 -0.35
C ALA A 79 -5.46 -3.97 -1.28
N LEU A 80 -4.87 -3.80 -2.46
CA LEU A 80 -4.64 -4.86 -3.43
C LEU A 80 -3.36 -5.66 -3.18
N LEU A 81 -2.52 -5.20 -2.23
CA LEU A 81 -1.31 -5.94 -1.86
C LEU A 81 -1.71 -7.32 -1.32
N PRO A 82 -1.26 -8.42 -1.95
CA PRO A 82 -1.59 -9.74 -1.46
C PRO A 82 -0.91 -10.02 -0.12
N PRO A 83 -1.52 -10.83 0.77
CA PRO A 83 -0.89 -11.21 2.03
C PRO A 83 0.44 -11.96 1.84
N THR A 84 0.58 -12.65 0.71
CA THR A 84 1.76 -13.43 0.35
C THR A 84 2.10 -13.25 -1.13
N VAL A 85 3.39 -13.13 -1.46
CA VAL A 85 3.88 -13.07 -2.84
C VAL A 85 4.98 -14.09 -3.03
N GLU A 86 4.91 -14.83 -4.13
CA GLU A 86 6.04 -15.55 -4.70
C GLU A 86 6.73 -14.60 -5.67
N ALA A 87 7.95 -14.17 -5.34
CA ALA A 87 8.71 -13.28 -6.19
C ALA A 87 9.69 -14.13 -7.02
N ASP A 88 9.77 -13.89 -8.32
CA ASP A 88 10.75 -14.57 -9.19
C ASP A 88 12.19 -14.35 -8.68
N MET A 89 12.45 -13.16 -8.13
CA MET A 89 13.73 -12.76 -7.54
C MET A 89 14.04 -13.48 -6.22
N HIS A 90 13.07 -14.21 -5.67
CA HIS A 90 13.21 -15.01 -4.46
C HIS A 90 12.49 -16.37 -4.60
N SER A 91 12.90 -17.12 -5.62
CA SER A 91 12.30 -18.41 -5.96
C SER A 91 12.38 -19.42 -4.80
N GLY A 92 11.29 -20.17 -4.61
CA GLY A 92 11.20 -21.24 -3.62
C GLY A 92 10.69 -20.83 -2.24
N HIS A 93 10.51 -19.54 -1.94
CA HIS A 93 9.90 -19.07 -0.69
C HIS A 93 8.92 -17.92 -0.90
N ALA A 94 7.70 -18.07 -0.38
CA ALA A 94 6.74 -16.98 -0.35
C ALA A 94 7.14 -15.91 0.69
N LEU A 95 7.08 -14.64 0.30
CA LEU A 95 7.20 -13.52 1.22
C LEU A 95 5.83 -13.18 1.78
N SER A 96 5.73 -12.98 3.10
CA SER A 96 4.49 -12.56 3.75
C SER A 96 4.51 -11.08 4.08
N LEU A 97 3.41 -10.36 3.83
CA LEU A 97 3.25 -8.99 4.29
C LEU A 97 3.04 -8.99 5.80
N VAL A 98 3.99 -8.40 6.53
CA VAL A 98 3.98 -8.34 7.99
C VAL A 98 4.23 -6.92 8.47
N PRO A 99 3.78 -6.57 9.69
CA PRO A 99 4.24 -5.36 10.34
C PRO A 99 5.78 -5.35 10.39
N ALA A 100 6.38 -4.22 10.05
CA ALA A 100 7.82 -4.07 10.06
C ALA A 100 8.31 -3.81 11.48
N ILE A 101 9.40 -4.50 11.80
CA ILE A 101 10.35 -4.09 12.84
C ILE A 101 11.46 -3.34 12.09
N PRO A 102 12.04 -2.26 12.63
CA PRO A 102 13.10 -1.50 11.94
C PRO A 102 14.22 -2.43 11.46
N GLN A 103 14.23 -2.70 10.16
CA GLN A 103 15.16 -3.58 9.47
C GLN A 103 15.38 -3.04 8.06
N PRO A 104 16.60 -3.15 7.50
CA PRO A 104 16.88 -2.67 6.16
C PRO A 104 16.13 -3.49 5.12
N CYS A 105 15.68 -2.81 4.08
CA CYS A 105 15.16 -3.41 2.86
C CYS A 105 16.31 -3.95 2.01
N SER A 106 16.18 -5.18 1.55
CA SER A 106 17.20 -5.89 0.76
C SER A 106 17.35 -5.33 -0.67
N ALA A 107 16.36 -4.58 -1.17
CA ALA A 107 16.43 -3.94 -2.49
C ALA A 107 17.03 -2.53 -2.43
N CYS A 108 16.49 -1.65 -1.58
CA CYS A 108 16.91 -0.24 -1.55
C CYS A 108 17.87 0.13 -0.41
N GLY A 109 18.05 -0.74 0.58
CA GLY A 109 18.89 -0.48 1.77
C GLY A 109 18.22 0.36 2.87
N GLU A 110 17.12 1.06 2.56
CA GLU A 110 16.39 1.89 3.54
C GLU A 110 15.59 1.05 4.54
N VAL A 111 15.29 1.63 5.70
CA VAL A 111 14.60 0.92 6.79
C VAL A 111 13.11 0.69 6.47
N CYS A 112 12.64 -0.54 6.64
CA CYS A 112 11.21 -0.86 6.70
C CYS A 112 10.65 -0.40 8.04
N LEU A 113 9.80 0.63 8.03
CA LEU A 113 9.29 1.25 9.26
C LEU A 113 7.94 0.71 9.73
N VAL A 114 7.12 0.16 8.84
CA VAL A 114 5.70 -0.13 9.17
C VAL A 114 5.18 -1.42 8.60
N TRP A 115 5.37 -1.64 7.30
CA TRP A 115 5.02 -2.88 6.63
C TRP A 115 6.13 -3.29 5.70
N ARG A 116 6.33 -4.61 5.59
CA ARG A 116 7.33 -5.22 4.72
C ARG A 116 6.87 -6.60 4.29
N TYR A 117 7.30 -7.00 3.11
CA TYR A 117 7.33 -8.40 2.73
C TYR A 117 8.54 -9.05 3.36
N ARG A 118 8.31 -10.12 4.12
CA ARG A 118 9.37 -10.85 4.82
C ARG A 118 9.39 -12.30 4.37
N CYS A 119 10.58 -12.77 4.01
CA CYS A 119 10.90 -14.19 4.00
C CYS A 119 11.68 -14.52 5.28
N SER A 120 11.07 -15.28 6.20
CA SER A 120 11.73 -15.67 7.45
C SER A 120 12.93 -16.62 7.24
N PRO A 121 12.85 -17.66 6.37
CA PRO A 121 13.99 -18.54 6.07
C PRO A 121 15.23 -17.79 5.59
N CYS A 122 15.06 -16.85 4.64
CA CYS A 122 16.16 -16.16 3.99
C CYS A 122 16.50 -14.80 4.62
N LYS A 123 15.71 -14.35 5.60
CA LYS A 123 15.83 -13.04 6.26
C LYS A 123 15.71 -11.83 5.31
N VAL A 124 15.16 -12.04 4.11
CA VAL A 124 14.88 -11.01 3.12
C VAL A 124 13.72 -10.14 3.57
N ASN A 125 13.87 -8.82 3.43
CA ASN A 125 12.87 -7.83 3.75
C ASN A 125 12.72 -6.86 2.60
N LEU A 126 11.51 -6.65 2.12
CA LEU A 126 11.25 -5.73 1.02
C LEU A 126 10.15 -4.76 1.41
N HIS A 127 10.32 -3.47 1.12
CA HIS A 127 9.19 -2.56 1.13
C HIS A 127 8.15 -3.05 0.11
N PRO A 128 6.85 -2.86 0.36
CA PRO A 128 5.81 -3.20 -0.62
C PRO A 128 6.05 -2.58 -2.01
N GLN A 129 6.57 -1.35 -2.06
CA GLN A 129 6.90 -0.69 -3.32
C GLN A 129 8.14 -1.28 -4.00
N CYS A 130 9.16 -1.66 -3.24
CA CYS A 130 10.36 -2.29 -3.78
C CYS A 130 10.08 -3.69 -4.34
N LEU A 131 9.05 -4.39 -3.87
CA LEU A 131 8.63 -5.65 -4.48
C LEU A 131 7.97 -5.44 -5.86
N LEU A 132 7.30 -4.30 -6.05
CA LEU A 132 6.53 -3.99 -7.26
C LEU A 132 7.32 -3.20 -8.30
N SER A 133 8.54 -2.76 -7.98
CA SER A 133 9.41 -2.05 -8.92
C SER A 133 10.17 -3.03 -9.82
N PRO A 134 10.21 -2.81 -11.15
CA PRO A 134 10.94 -3.67 -12.09
C PRO A 134 12.47 -3.71 -11.88
N ASP A 135 13.02 -2.78 -11.09
CA ASP A 135 14.47 -2.66 -10.80
C ASP A 135 14.87 -3.28 -9.45
N ALA A 136 14.07 -4.18 -8.88
CA ALA A 136 14.25 -4.72 -7.54
C ALA A 136 15.39 -5.75 -7.41
N GLU A 137 16.59 -5.46 -7.92
CA GLU A 137 17.74 -6.35 -7.73
C GLU A 137 18.11 -6.40 -6.24
N ILE A 138 17.93 -7.57 -5.62
CA ILE A 138 18.33 -7.82 -4.23
C ILE A 138 19.86 -7.75 -4.19
N ARG A 139 20.41 -6.83 -3.40
CA ARG A 139 21.86 -6.72 -3.22
C ARG A 139 22.32 -7.77 -2.21
N ASP A 140 23.21 -8.67 -2.66
CA ASP A 140 23.89 -9.70 -1.85
C ASP A 140 24.72 -9.13 -0.69
#